data_AF-A0A0U5MHX6-F1
#
_entry.id   AF-A0A0U5MHX6-F1
#
_cell.length_a   1.000
_cell.length_b   1.000
_cell.length_c   1.000
_cell.angle_alpha   90.00
_cell.angle_beta   90.00
_cell.angle_gamma   90.00
#
_symmetry.space_group_name_H-M   'P 1'
#
loop_
_entity.id
_entity.type
_entity.pdbx_description
1 polymer ?
#
loop_
_entity_poly.entity_id
_entity_poly.type
_entity_poly.pdbx_seq_one_letter_code
_entity_poly.pdbx_strand_id
1 'polypeptide(L)'
;MSRESIDILISAGPGEARYLVLADGRPLDLIVDRPTLLQDCVFSGRVTALDKGLDAAFVELGRGGRAGFLPGAKALGLSEGAAIVVRVRAEARGGKGPLLSPQEGFAALGEAPTLLHRPDPLERLRTAFPEARTVPDAHHEVDEALDAALDPVAPLPGGGRLVIEQAAALTAIDVDSAGARPAETNAAAVAEIARQLRLRNIGGQVVVDFVSGRDRKPLFRLAEALKQAVGADPTPTHVFGVSPLGLVELTRERRGPSLGELLCRRALAATPETLALAALRRLLAEALAAPGRILAIRAAPGVAAALMGLGPERAEAERLLGHSLSISEDAARAPEDVLIEEATR
;
A
#
# COMPACT_ATOMS: atom_id res chain seq x y z
N MET A 1 15.49 26.79 23.83
CA MET A 1 15.27 25.78 22.77
C MET A 1 14.17 24.87 23.27
N SER A 2 12.96 24.99 22.72
CA SER A 2 11.88 24.05 23.04
C SER A 2 12.33 22.65 22.63
N ARG A 3 12.24 21.70 23.55
CA ARG A 3 12.56 20.30 23.28
C ARG A 3 11.51 19.79 22.29
N GLU A 4 11.95 19.22 21.17
CA GLU A 4 11.07 18.61 20.16
C GLU A 4 10.18 17.58 20.88
N SER A 5 8.87 17.70 20.70
CA SER A 5 7.90 16.82 21.34
C SER A 5 7.71 15.59 20.49
N ILE A 6 8.06 14.42 21.01
CA ILE A 6 7.88 13.14 20.32
C ILE A 6 6.89 12.29 21.10
N ASP A 7 5.86 11.81 20.41
CA ASP A 7 4.86 10.91 20.97
C ASP A 7 4.80 9.60 20.14
N ILE A 8 4.62 8.47 20.82
CA ILE A 8 4.26 7.18 20.21
C ILE A 8 2.80 6.90 20.56
N LEU A 9 1.92 7.08 19.59
CA LEU A 9 0.49 6.86 19.72
C LEU A 9 0.19 5.39 19.42
N ILE A 10 -0.61 4.76 20.27
CA ILE A 10 -0.95 3.34 20.19
C ILE A 10 -2.45 3.20 19.98
N SER A 11 -2.82 2.49 18.92
CA SER A 11 -4.19 2.05 18.63
C SER A 11 -4.17 0.53 18.52
N ALA A 12 -4.57 -0.16 19.58
CA ALA A 12 -4.52 -1.62 19.64
C ALA A 12 -5.93 -2.24 19.77
N GLY A 13 -6.16 -3.32 19.04
CA GLY A 13 -7.42 -4.07 19.08
C GLY A 13 -7.22 -5.55 18.76
N PRO A 14 -8.31 -6.34 18.72
CA PRO A 14 -8.22 -7.76 18.39
C PRO A 14 -7.59 -8.00 17.02
N GLY A 15 -6.42 -8.65 16.99
CA GLY A 15 -5.76 -9.07 15.75
C GLY A 15 -4.97 -7.98 15.01
N GLU A 16 -4.93 -6.76 15.54
CA GLU A 16 -4.14 -5.67 14.96
C GLU A 16 -3.72 -4.65 16.01
N ALA A 17 -2.46 -4.21 15.96
CA ALA A 17 -1.96 -3.07 16.71
C ALA A 17 -1.32 -2.08 15.75
N ARG A 18 -1.56 -0.80 15.97
CA ARG A 18 -1.04 0.29 15.15
C ARG A 18 -0.25 1.25 16.02
N TYR A 19 0.90 1.68 15.52
CA TYR A 19 1.82 2.57 16.22
C TYR A 19 2.17 3.73 15.31
N LEU A 20 1.93 4.94 15.77
CA LEU A 20 2.24 6.17 15.06
C LEU A 20 3.26 6.97 15.87
N VAL A 21 4.39 7.30 15.24
CA VAL A 21 5.35 8.25 15.82
C VAL A 21 5.02 9.63 15.31
N LEU A 22 4.73 10.56 16.23
CA LEU A 22 4.55 11.98 15.93
C LEU A 22 5.75 12.76 16.47
N ALA A 23 6.32 13.66 15.66
CA ALA A 23 7.24 14.70 16.12
C ALA A 23 6.62 16.07 15.82
N ASP A 24 6.40 16.87 16.85
CA ASP A 24 5.73 18.18 16.77
C ASP A 24 4.43 18.12 15.94
N GLY A 25 3.62 17.08 16.21
CA GLY A 25 2.34 16.84 15.53
C GLY A 25 2.45 16.27 14.11
N ARG A 26 3.66 16.06 13.58
CA ARG A 26 3.88 15.51 12.24
C ARG A 26 4.19 14.00 12.31
N PRO A 27 3.47 13.15 11.54
CA PRO A 27 3.80 11.74 11.41
C PRO A 27 5.22 11.50 10.91
N LEU A 28 6.00 10.69 11.62
CA LEU A 28 7.35 10.29 11.23
C LEU A 28 7.45 8.81 10.84
N ASP A 29 6.75 7.94 11.57
CA ASP A 29 6.70 6.50 11.34
C ASP A 29 5.29 5.98 11.61
N LEU A 30 4.89 4.95 10.88
CA LEU A 30 3.61 4.29 11.06
C LEU A 30 3.81 2.79 10.87
N ILE A 31 3.43 2.02 11.88
CA ILE A 31 3.53 0.56 11.87
C ILE A 31 2.14 -0.01 12.09
N VAL A 32 1.74 -0.91 11.19
CA VAL A 32 0.58 -1.78 11.39
C VAL A 32 1.11 -3.20 11.65
N ASP A 33 0.81 -3.73 12.82
CA ASP A 33 1.20 -5.06 13.25
C ASP A 33 0.00 -6.00 13.25
N ARG A 34 0.12 -7.12 12.54
CA ARG A 34 -0.89 -8.17 12.47
C ARG A 34 -0.23 -9.54 12.67
N PRO A 35 -0.87 -10.51 13.34
CA PRO A 35 -0.33 -11.87 13.48
C PRO A 35 0.00 -12.57 12.16
N THR A 36 -0.59 -12.13 11.05
CA THR A 36 -0.33 -12.63 9.69
C THR A 36 0.97 -12.10 9.09
N LEU A 37 1.51 -10.98 9.59
CA LEU A 37 2.81 -10.45 9.19
C LEU A 37 3.90 -11.19 9.94
N LEU A 38 4.84 -11.75 9.19
CA LEU A 38 5.93 -12.58 9.69
C LEU A 38 7.29 -11.87 9.64
N GLN A 39 7.38 -10.67 9.08
CA GLN A 39 8.63 -9.91 8.99
C GLN A 39 9.34 -9.87 10.35
N ASP A 40 10.65 -10.16 10.33
CA ASP A 40 11.54 -10.24 11.49
C ASP A 40 11.20 -11.30 12.54
N CYS A 41 10.12 -12.07 12.37
CA CYS A 41 9.85 -13.23 13.22
C CYS A 41 10.90 -14.31 13.03
N VAL A 42 11.20 -15.01 14.13
CA VAL A 42 12.14 -16.12 14.18
C VAL A 42 11.38 -17.42 14.36
N PHE A 43 11.68 -18.40 13.52
CA PHE A 43 11.04 -19.71 13.49
C PHE A 43 12.08 -20.82 13.63
N SER A 44 11.69 -21.89 14.31
CA SER A 44 12.25 -23.23 14.07
C SER A 44 11.51 -23.76 12.85
N GLY A 45 12.18 -23.82 11.70
CA GLY A 45 11.62 -24.31 10.45
C GLY A 45 12.17 -25.67 10.07
N ARG A 46 11.56 -26.30 9.06
CA ARG A 46 12.02 -27.59 8.53
C ARG A 46 12.37 -27.49 7.06
N VAL A 47 13.56 -27.95 6.68
CA VAL A 47 13.97 -27.99 5.28
C VAL A 47 13.13 -29.03 4.54
N THR A 48 12.38 -28.61 3.54
CA THR A 48 11.51 -29.47 2.73
C THR A 48 12.14 -29.85 1.39
N ALA A 49 13.01 -29.00 0.85
CA ALA A 49 13.72 -29.26 -0.39
C ALA A 49 15.01 -28.45 -0.47
N LEU A 50 15.97 -28.94 -1.25
CA LEU A 50 17.21 -28.23 -1.59
C LEU A 50 17.28 -27.97 -3.10
N ASP A 51 17.69 -26.76 -3.49
CA ASP A 51 17.98 -26.41 -4.87
C ASP A 51 19.47 -26.14 -5.04
N LYS A 52 20.14 -27.04 -5.77
CA LYS A 52 21.59 -26.96 -6.02
C LYS A 52 21.98 -25.83 -6.98
N GLY A 53 21.08 -25.47 -7.90
CA GLY A 53 21.30 -24.45 -8.91
C GLY A 53 21.18 -23.04 -8.32
N LEU A 54 20.22 -22.84 -7.41
CA LEU A 54 20.06 -21.60 -6.66
C LEU A 54 20.93 -21.51 -5.40
N ASP A 55 21.60 -22.60 -5.02
CA ASP A 55 22.27 -22.75 -3.72
C ASP A 55 21.35 -22.35 -2.56
N ALA A 56 20.18 -22.97 -2.50
CA ALA A 56 19.12 -22.58 -1.57
C ALA A 56 18.39 -23.77 -0.96
N ALA A 57 17.74 -23.52 0.17
CA ALA A 57 16.83 -24.43 0.85
C ALA A 57 15.43 -23.83 0.89
N PHE A 58 14.42 -24.68 0.74
CA PHE A 58 13.04 -24.33 1.01
C PHE A 58 12.68 -24.79 2.42
N VAL A 59 12.17 -23.89 3.24
CA VAL A 59 11.94 -24.12 4.67
C VAL A 59 10.47 -23.90 5.02
N GLU A 60 9.82 -24.91 5.57
CA GLU A 60 8.46 -24.81 6.09
C GLU A 60 8.45 -24.15 7.47
N LEU A 61 7.50 -23.21 7.68
CA LEU A 61 7.38 -22.43 8.92
C LEU A 61 6.11 -22.77 9.75
N GLY A 62 5.29 -23.74 9.31
CA GLY A 62 4.12 -24.19 10.08
C GLY A 62 2.94 -23.21 10.10
N ARG A 63 2.85 -22.31 9.11
CA ARG A 63 1.79 -21.29 9.00
C ARG A 63 0.80 -21.53 7.85
N GLY A 64 0.82 -22.71 7.23
CA GLY A 64 -0.06 -23.05 6.09
C GLY A 64 0.23 -22.23 4.81
N GLY A 65 1.40 -21.57 4.74
CA GLY A 65 1.85 -20.77 3.61
C GLY A 65 2.91 -21.49 2.76
N ARG A 66 3.41 -20.79 1.73
CA ARG A 66 4.51 -21.29 0.89
C ARG A 66 5.79 -21.44 1.73
N ALA A 67 6.60 -22.45 1.43
CA ALA A 67 7.92 -22.61 2.02
C ALA A 67 8.78 -21.37 1.76
N GLY A 68 9.51 -20.93 2.79
CA GLY A 68 10.41 -19.79 2.69
C GLY A 68 11.69 -20.16 1.95
N PHE A 69 12.27 -19.19 1.27
CA PHE A 69 13.51 -19.32 0.51
C PHE A 69 14.70 -18.92 1.39
N LEU A 70 15.61 -19.85 1.65
CA LEU A 70 16.82 -19.65 2.42
C LEU A 70 18.05 -19.82 1.49
N PRO A 71 18.74 -18.74 1.10
CA PRO A 71 19.95 -18.84 0.30
C PRO A 71 21.15 -19.36 1.11
N GLY A 72 22.16 -19.88 0.42
CA GLY A 72 23.42 -20.35 1.00
C GLY A 72 23.35 -21.75 1.63
N ALA A 73 22.50 -22.63 1.10
CA ALA A 73 22.26 -23.95 1.70
C ALA A 73 23.51 -24.84 1.78
N LYS A 74 24.43 -24.76 0.80
CA LYS A 74 25.69 -25.52 0.82
C LYS A 74 26.59 -25.13 1.98
N ALA A 75 26.76 -23.82 2.20
CA ALA A 75 27.60 -23.29 3.28
C ALA A 75 27.04 -23.66 4.66
N LEU A 76 25.71 -23.80 4.75
CA LEU A 76 25.01 -24.21 5.97
C LEU A 76 24.96 -25.73 6.19
N GLY A 77 25.43 -26.54 5.22
CA GLY A 77 25.45 -28.00 5.33
C GLY A 77 24.08 -28.64 5.52
N LEU A 78 23.02 -28.04 4.94
CA LEU A 78 21.64 -28.48 5.17
C LEU A 78 21.30 -29.77 4.42
N SER A 79 20.47 -30.60 5.05
CA SER A 79 19.82 -31.76 4.44
C SER A 79 18.30 -31.60 4.47
N GLU A 80 17.60 -32.29 3.57
CA GLU A 80 16.14 -32.38 3.64
C GLU A 80 15.70 -33.01 4.98
N GLY A 81 14.61 -32.50 5.54
CA GLY A 81 14.09 -32.88 6.85
C GLY A 81 14.82 -32.23 8.04
N ALA A 82 15.95 -31.55 7.84
CA ALA A 82 16.68 -30.88 8.91
C ALA A 82 15.88 -29.74 9.53
N ALA A 83 15.98 -29.59 10.85
CA ALA A 83 15.48 -28.42 11.55
C ALA A 83 16.49 -27.28 11.46
N ILE A 84 16.01 -26.05 11.26
CA ILE A 84 16.85 -24.86 11.20
C ILE A 84 16.13 -23.66 11.78
N VAL A 85 16.86 -22.86 12.57
CA VAL A 85 16.36 -21.58 13.06
C VAL A 85 16.59 -20.51 11.99
N VAL A 86 15.50 -19.85 11.60
CA VAL A 86 15.49 -18.83 10.55
C VAL A 86 14.75 -17.58 11.00
N ARG A 87 15.21 -16.42 10.54
CA ARG A 87 14.49 -15.15 10.60
C ARG A 87 13.87 -14.86 9.25
N VAL A 88 12.63 -14.38 9.24
CA VAL A 88 11.98 -13.85 8.04
C VAL A 88 12.55 -12.46 7.74
N ARG A 89 13.31 -12.33 6.65
CA ARG A 89 13.89 -11.07 6.19
C ARG A 89 12.93 -10.25 5.35
N ALA A 90 12.14 -10.93 4.51
CA ALA A 90 11.10 -10.32 3.71
C ALA A 90 9.84 -11.21 3.60
N GLU A 91 8.68 -10.58 3.56
CA GLU A 91 7.38 -11.25 3.42
C GLU A 91 7.23 -12.01 2.09
N ALA A 92 6.34 -13.00 2.10
CA ALA A 92 5.92 -13.68 0.88
C ALA A 92 5.22 -12.72 -0.09
N ARG A 93 5.52 -12.81 -1.39
CA ARG A 93 4.92 -11.93 -2.41
C ARG A 93 4.93 -12.55 -3.80
N GLY A 94 3.88 -12.29 -4.59
CA GLY A 94 3.86 -12.60 -6.03
C GLY A 94 4.03 -14.10 -6.32
N GLY A 95 3.48 -14.95 -5.44
CA GLY A 95 3.67 -16.40 -5.49
C GLY A 95 5.03 -16.88 -4.95
N LYS A 96 5.92 -16.01 -4.48
CA LYS A 96 7.16 -16.44 -3.81
C LYS A 96 6.89 -16.58 -2.31
N GLY A 97 7.51 -17.58 -1.68
CA GLY A 97 7.56 -17.68 -0.23
C GLY A 97 8.39 -16.56 0.40
N PRO A 98 8.39 -16.43 1.74
CA PRO A 98 9.17 -15.41 2.43
C PRO A 98 10.67 -15.63 2.23
N LEU A 99 11.45 -14.56 2.22
CA LEU A 99 12.92 -14.64 2.23
C LEU A 99 13.40 -14.87 3.66
N LEU A 100 14.30 -15.84 3.82
CA LEU A 100 14.82 -16.26 5.12
C LEU A 100 16.32 -15.98 5.25
N SER A 101 16.78 -15.80 6.48
CA SER A 101 18.19 -15.88 6.84
C SER A 101 18.37 -16.77 8.07
N PRO A 102 19.51 -17.47 8.22
CA PRO A 102 19.81 -18.20 9.46
C PRO A 102 19.79 -17.26 10.66
N GLN A 103 19.43 -17.79 11.82
CA GLN A 103 19.41 -17.03 13.07
C GLN A 103 20.00 -17.85 14.21
N GLU A 104 20.99 -17.27 14.89
CA GLU A 104 21.60 -17.84 16.09
C GLU A 104 20.88 -17.37 17.36
N GLY A 105 21.24 -17.96 18.50
CA GLY A 105 20.70 -17.58 19.82
C GLY A 105 19.36 -18.21 20.18
N PHE A 106 18.82 -19.06 19.31
CA PHE A 106 17.64 -19.88 19.59
C PHE A 106 17.94 -21.35 19.33
N ALA A 107 17.30 -22.24 20.10
CA ALA A 107 17.33 -23.66 19.81
C ALA A 107 16.21 -24.01 18.83
N ALA A 108 16.51 -24.87 17.86
CA ALA A 108 15.46 -25.53 17.09
C ALA A 108 14.65 -26.42 18.05
N LEU A 109 13.34 -26.23 18.11
CA LEU A 109 12.44 -26.94 19.02
C LEU A 109 11.60 -27.96 18.27
N GLY A 110 11.58 -29.20 18.78
CA GLY A 110 10.70 -30.27 18.32
C GLY A 110 10.89 -30.68 16.85
N GLU A 111 9.99 -31.53 16.37
CA GLU A 111 9.94 -31.95 14.96
C GLU A 111 9.07 -31.02 14.10
N ALA A 112 8.13 -30.29 14.72
CA ALA A 112 7.17 -29.45 14.03
C ALA A 112 7.65 -27.99 13.94
N PRO A 113 7.50 -27.33 12.77
CA PRO A 113 7.84 -25.92 12.64
C PRO A 113 7.08 -25.03 13.63
N THR A 114 7.79 -24.13 14.31
CA THR A 114 7.25 -23.35 15.43
C THR A 114 7.78 -21.91 15.42
N LEU A 115 6.92 -20.94 15.74
CA LEU A 115 7.35 -19.55 15.99
C LEU A 115 8.10 -19.49 17.33
N LEU A 116 9.35 -19.07 17.30
CA LEU A 116 10.20 -18.93 18.49
C LEU A 116 10.17 -17.52 19.06
N HIS A 117 10.13 -16.51 18.18
CA HIS A 117 10.11 -15.11 18.60
C HIS A 117 9.37 -14.26 17.59
N ARG A 118 8.46 -13.41 18.09
CA ARG A 118 7.88 -12.29 17.35
C ARG A 118 8.43 -11.00 17.97
N PRO A 119 9.10 -10.14 17.19
CA PRO A 119 9.52 -8.83 17.66
C PRO A 119 8.31 -7.98 18.06
N ASP A 120 8.43 -7.25 19.17
CA ASP A 120 7.45 -6.24 19.56
C ASP A 120 7.79 -4.90 18.86
N PRO A 121 6.91 -4.39 17.97
CA PRO A 121 7.13 -3.12 17.32
C PRO A 121 7.25 -1.94 18.29
N LEU A 122 6.53 -1.96 19.43
CA LEU A 122 6.56 -0.89 20.40
C LEU A 122 7.94 -0.75 21.05
N GLU A 123 8.53 -1.88 21.46
CA GLU A 123 9.88 -1.88 22.05
C GLU A 123 10.95 -1.39 21.05
N ARG A 124 10.79 -1.75 19.77
CA ARG A 124 11.65 -1.21 18.70
C ARG A 124 11.51 0.31 18.56
N LEU A 125 10.28 0.83 18.61
CA LEU A 125 10.03 2.26 18.54
C LEU A 125 10.57 3.00 19.76
N ARG A 126 10.40 2.46 20.98
CA ARG A 126 10.97 3.05 22.22
C ARG A 126 12.48 3.08 22.20
N THR A 127 13.12 2.09 21.57
CA THR A 127 14.57 2.09 21.38
C THR A 127 15.01 3.17 20.38
N ALA A 128 14.25 3.36 19.30
CA ALA A 128 14.54 4.37 18.29
C ALA A 128 14.23 5.81 18.74
N PHE A 129 13.25 5.98 19.62
CA PHE A 129 12.78 7.26 20.15
C PHE A 129 12.69 7.19 21.69
N PRO A 130 13.83 7.15 22.40
CA PRO A 130 13.87 6.95 23.86
C PRO A 130 13.23 8.10 24.65
N GLU A 131 13.17 9.30 24.07
CA GLU A 131 12.52 10.47 24.64
C GLU A 131 11.02 10.54 24.36
N ALA A 132 10.47 9.64 23.54
CA ALA A 132 9.07 9.71 23.15
C ALA A 132 8.14 9.30 24.29
N ARG A 133 7.08 10.08 24.49
CA ARG A 133 6.00 9.70 25.41
C ARG A 133 5.06 8.73 24.70
N THR A 134 4.71 7.64 25.37
CA THR A 134 3.73 6.69 24.86
C THR A 134 2.31 7.12 25.22
N VAL A 135 1.41 7.13 24.24
CA VAL A 135 0.00 7.52 24.39
C VAL A 135 -0.87 6.33 23.97
N PRO A 136 -1.45 5.57 24.91
CA PRO A 136 -2.37 4.48 24.60
C PRO A 136 -3.74 4.99 24.15
N ASP A 137 -4.53 4.09 23.55
CA ASP A 137 -5.93 4.31 23.14
C ASP A 137 -6.16 5.50 22.18
N ALA A 138 -5.13 5.89 21.43
CA ALA A 138 -5.14 7.00 20.48
C ALA A 138 -5.71 6.58 19.11
N HIS A 139 -6.90 5.95 19.13
CA HIS A 139 -7.48 5.34 17.93
C HIS A 139 -7.76 6.36 16.83
N HIS A 140 -8.34 7.50 17.19
CA HIS A 140 -8.80 8.50 16.23
C HIS A 140 -7.63 9.17 15.50
N GLU A 141 -6.61 9.58 16.24
CA GLU A 141 -5.42 10.24 15.71
C GLU A 141 -4.61 9.30 14.81
N VAL A 142 -4.57 8.01 15.16
CA VAL A 142 -3.93 6.98 14.33
C VAL A 142 -4.72 6.74 13.05
N ASP A 143 -6.05 6.71 13.11
CA ASP A 143 -6.91 6.55 11.93
C ASP A 143 -6.79 7.75 10.98
N GLU A 144 -6.80 8.97 11.51
CA GLU A 144 -6.58 10.19 10.70
C GLU A 144 -5.21 10.18 9.99
N ALA A 145 -4.15 9.81 10.71
CA ALA A 145 -2.81 9.71 10.12
C ALA A 145 -2.71 8.61 9.06
N LEU A 146 -3.45 7.52 9.24
CA LEU A 146 -3.52 6.40 8.30
C LEU A 146 -4.27 6.82 7.03
N ASP A 147 -5.42 7.48 7.16
CA ASP A 147 -6.18 8.02 6.02
C ASP A 147 -5.31 9.00 5.21
N ALA A 148 -4.61 9.92 5.89
CA ALA A 148 -3.68 10.85 5.25
C ALA A 148 -2.48 10.14 4.58
N ALA A 149 -2.01 9.01 5.13
CA ALA A 149 -0.94 8.22 4.54
C ALA A 149 -1.42 7.32 3.38
N LEU A 150 -2.73 7.05 3.29
CA LEU A 150 -3.34 6.34 2.17
C LEU A 150 -3.72 7.28 1.02
N ASP A 151 -3.96 8.56 1.29
CA ASP A 151 -4.22 9.56 0.25
C ASP A 151 -3.03 9.64 -0.73
N PRO A 152 -3.25 9.48 -2.06
CA PRO A 152 -2.19 9.65 -3.05
C PRO A 152 -1.51 11.02 -2.99
N VAL A 153 -2.20 12.05 -2.49
CA VAL A 153 -1.72 13.41 -2.39
C VAL A 153 -1.13 13.69 -1.01
N ALA A 154 0.15 14.06 -0.96
CA ALA A 154 0.81 14.52 0.27
C ALA A 154 1.12 16.02 0.20
N PRO A 155 0.63 16.86 1.12
CA PRO A 155 0.88 18.30 1.10
C PRO A 155 2.34 18.62 1.43
N LEU A 156 2.88 19.65 0.78
CA LEU A 156 4.19 20.21 1.06
C LEU A 156 4.07 21.56 1.79
N PRO A 157 5.03 21.88 2.68
CA PRO A 157 5.20 23.25 3.16
C PRO A 157 5.25 24.25 2.00
N GLY A 158 4.56 25.38 2.13
CA GLY A 158 4.50 26.40 1.08
C GLY A 158 3.45 26.16 -0.01
N GLY A 159 2.58 25.16 0.15
CA GLY A 159 1.35 24.99 -0.65
C GLY A 159 1.47 24.04 -1.85
N GLY A 160 2.67 23.53 -2.15
CA GLY A 160 2.84 22.46 -3.13
C GLY A 160 2.33 21.10 -2.63
N ARG A 161 2.47 20.06 -3.44
CA ARG A 161 2.09 18.69 -3.09
C ARG A 161 2.95 17.65 -3.80
N LEU A 162 2.99 16.45 -3.24
CA LEU A 162 3.40 15.23 -3.94
C LEU A 162 2.17 14.46 -4.38
N VAL A 163 2.22 13.84 -5.55
CA VAL A 163 1.27 12.79 -5.96
C VAL A 163 2.03 11.48 -6.02
N ILE A 164 1.65 10.52 -5.17
CA ILE A 164 2.34 9.24 -4.97
C ILE A 164 1.46 8.13 -5.53
N GLU A 165 1.88 7.55 -6.64
CA GLU A 165 1.17 6.47 -7.31
C GLU A 165 1.99 5.20 -7.29
N GLN A 166 1.45 4.17 -6.64
CA GLN A 166 2.07 2.86 -6.65
C GLN A 166 1.45 2.01 -7.76
N ALA A 167 2.27 1.59 -8.73
CA ALA A 167 1.93 0.59 -9.73
C ALA A 167 2.37 -0.82 -9.26
N ALA A 168 2.17 -1.83 -10.10
CA ALA A 168 2.58 -3.20 -9.78
C ALA A 168 4.11 -3.35 -9.73
N ALA A 169 4.83 -2.68 -10.64
CA ALA A 169 6.27 -2.79 -10.83
C ALA A 169 7.09 -1.73 -10.07
N LEU A 170 6.58 -0.50 -10.00
CA LEU A 170 7.29 0.66 -9.44
C LEU A 170 6.33 1.63 -8.76
N THR A 171 6.88 2.60 -8.02
CA THR A 171 6.15 3.76 -7.50
C THR A 171 6.60 5.02 -8.22
N ALA A 172 5.66 5.82 -8.70
CA ALA A 172 5.92 7.14 -9.27
C ALA A 172 5.55 8.21 -8.25
N ILE A 173 6.40 9.24 -8.12
CA ILE A 173 6.14 10.40 -7.29
C ILE A 173 6.27 11.65 -8.17
N ASP A 174 5.17 12.37 -8.35
CA ASP A 174 5.12 13.65 -9.05
C ASP A 174 5.16 14.80 -8.04
N VAL A 175 5.95 15.83 -8.30
CA VAL A 175 6.03 17.04 -7.47
C VAL A 175 5.27 18.16 -8.17
N ASP A 176 4.20 18.66 -7.56
CA ASP A 176 3.45 19.81 -8.05
C ASP A 176 3.65 21.03 -7.14
N SER A 177 4.04 22.14 -7.74
CA SER A 177 4.16 23.43 -7.06
C SER A 177 2.83 24.05 -6.64
N ALA A 178 1.70 23.69 -7.27
CA ALA A 178 0.38 24.28 -7.04
C ALA A 178 0.39 25.83 -7.08
N GLY A 179 1.27 26.44 -7.90
CA GLY A 179 1.45 27.89 -7.98
C GLY A 179 2.52 28.47 -7.05
N ALA A 180 3.14 27.67 -6.18
CA ALA A 180 4.30 28.06 -5.38
C ALA A 180 5.60 28.12 -6.21
N ARG A 181 6.70 28.60 -5.61
CA ARG A 181 8.00 28.69 -6.28
C ARG A 181 8.62 27.31 -6.47
N PRO A 182 8.91 26.84 -7.71
CA PRO A 182 9.42 25.50 -7.99
C PRO A 182 10.64 25.07 -7.18
N ALA A 183 11.60 25.98 -6.97
CA ALA A 183 12.82 25.68 -6.22
C ALA A 183 12.54 25.36 -4.75
N GLU A 184 11.58 26.05 -4.13
CA GLU A 184 11.19 25.84 -2.74
C GLU A 184 10.34 24.59 -2.59
N THR A 185 9.41 24.37 -3.53
CA THR A 185 8.63 23.14 -3.60
C THR A 185 9.54 21.92 -3.72
N ASN A 186 10.53 21.94 -4.63
CA ASN A 186 11.46 20.83 -4.81
C ASN A 186 12.32 20.58 -3.56
N ALA A 187 12.76 21.64 -2.87
CA ALA A 187 13.50 21.50 -1.63
C ALA A 187 12.65 20.87 -0.52
N ALA A 188 11.39 21.30 -0.38
CA ALA A 188 10.44 20.70 0.56
C ALA A 188 10.09 19.24 0.19
N ALA A 189 9.98 18.95 -1.10
CA ALA A 189 9.69 17.63 -1.62
C ALA A 189 10.76 16.61 -1.25
N VAL A 190 12.04 16.96 -1.26
CA VAL A 190 13.13 16.04 -0.89
C VAL A 190 12.92 15.41 0.50
N ALA A 191 12.67 16.24 1.51
CA ALA A 191 12.45 15.76 2.87
C ALA A 191 11.13 14.99 3.00
N GLU A 192 10.08 15.46 2.32
CA GLU A 192 8.77 14.80 2.36
C GLU A 192 8.78 13.44 1.66
N ILE A 193 9.50 13.28 0.54
CA ILE A 193 9.64 12.01 -0.17
C ILE A 193 10.30 10.98 0.76
N ALA A 194 11.43 11.32 1.39
CA ALA A 194 12.10 10.41 2.32
C ALA A 194 11.17 9.99 3.48
N ARG A 195 10.42 10.95 4.03
CA ARG A 195 9.43 10.68 5.09
C ARG A 195 8.30 9.76 4.61
N GLN A 196 7.72 10.02 3.44
CA GLN A 196 6.61 9.25 2.89
C GLN A 196 7.01 7.83 2.48
N LEU A 197 8.23 7.64 1.97
CA LEU A 197 8.78 6.31 1.68
C LEU A 197 8.79 5.43 2.94
N ARG A 198 9.24 6.00 4.07
CA ARG A 198 9.24 5.33 5.36
C ARG A 198 7.82 5.14 5.91
N LEU A 199 7.05 6.23 6.03
CA LEU A 199 5.71 6.24 6.62
C LEU A 199 4.76 5.23 5.95
N ARG A 200 4.81 5.14 4.62
CA ARG A 200 3.96 4.24 3.83
C ARG A 200 4.60 2.87 3.60
N ASN A 201 5.80 2.63 4.12
CA ASN A 201 6.63 1.45 3.85
C ASN A 201 6.75 1.13 2.34
N ILE A 202 6.99 2.15 1.51
CA ILE A 202 7.16 1.98 0.06
C ILE A 202 8.51 1.30 -0.18
N GLY A 203 8.50 0.25 -1.00
CA GLY A 203 9.71 -0.51 -1.33
C GLY A 203 9.67 -1.04 -2.76
N GLY A 204 10.85 -1.30 -3.32
CA GLY A 204 11.07 -1.59 -4.73
C GLY A 204 11.61 -0.39 -5.48
N GLN A 205 11.31 -0.32 -6.77
CA GLN A 205 11.72 0.77 -7.64
C GLN A 205 10.83 1.99 -7.43
N VAL A 206 11.45 3.16 -7.31
CA VAL A 206 10.76 4.44 -7.16
C VAL A 206 11.37 5.44 -8.14
N VAL A 207 10.51 6.19 -8.82
CA VAL A 207 10.90 7.30 -9.69
C VAL A 207 10.25 8.58 -9.19
N VAL A 208 11.01 9.67 -9.19
CA VAL A 208 10.55 11.00 -8.76
C VAL A 208 10.65 11.97 -9.93
N ASP A 209 9.54 12.59 -10.28
CA ASP A 209 9.47 13.70 -11.23
C ASP A 209 9.42 15.03 -10.46
N PHE A 210 10.56 15.71 -10.36
CA PHE A 210 10.63 17.02 -9.74
C PHE A 210 10.14 18.10 -10.71
N VAL A 211 9.61 19.21 -10.18
CA VAL A 211 9.26 20.37 -11.01
C VAL A 211 10.51 20.83 -11.75
N SER A 212 10.50 20.66 -13.07
CA SER A 212 11.69 20.85 -13.90
C SER A 212 11.59 22.15 -14.70
N GLY A 213 12.73 22.82 -14.82
CA GLY A 213 12.92 23.98 -15.71
C GLY A 213 13.72 23.59 -16.94
N ARG A 214 14.12 24.58 -17.77
CA ARG A 214 14.97 24.32 -18.94
C ARG A 214 16.37 23.78 -18.60
N ASP A 215 16.90 24.10 -17.42
CA ASP A 215 18.20 23.62 -16.94
C ASP A 215 18.04 22.38 -16.05
N ARG A 216 18.86 21.36 -16.32
CA ARG A 216 18.88 20.10 -15.58
C ARG A 216 19.87 20.08 -14.41
N LYS A 217 20.78 21.05 -14.31
CA LYS A 217 21.74 21.14 -13.19
C LYS A 217 21.08 21.09 -11.80
N PRO A 218 19.92 21.75 -11.56
CA PRO A 218 19.21 21.64 -10.28
C PRO A 218 18.80 20.21 -9.93
N LEU A 219 18.42 19.38 -10.92
CA LEU A 219 17.99 17.99 -10.69
C LEU A 219 19.09 17.13 -10.07
N PHE A 220 20.34 17.30 -10.51
CA PHE A 220 21.47 16.58 -9.91
C PHE A 220 21.70 16.96 -8.45
N ARG A 221 21.48 18.24 -8.10
CA ARG A 221 21.54 18.69 -6.69
C ARG A 221 20.40 18.11 -5.86
N LEU A 222 19.20 18.02 -6.43
CA LEU A 222 18.04 17.39 -5.78
C LEU A 222 18.26 15.89 -5.57
N ALA A 223 18.85 15.18 -6.53
CA ALA A 223 19.21 13.77 -6.37
C ALA A 223 20.21 13.55 -5.23
N GLU A 224 21.25 14.38 -5.13
CA GLU A 224 22.19 14.31 -4.01
C GLU A 224 21.54 14.69 -2.67
N ALA A 225 20.67 15.71 -2.65
CA ALA A 225 19.91 16.06 -1.46
C ALA A 225 18.98 14.93 -1.00
N LEU A 226 18.32 14.24 -1.95
CA LEU A 226 17.48 13.09 -1.68
C LEU A 226 18.30 11.92 -1.15
N LYS A 227 19.48 11.66 -1.71
CA LYS A 227 20.42 10.66 -1.21
C LYS A 227 20.81 10.91 0.25
N GLN A 228 21.00 12.17 0.65
CA GLN A 228 21.24 12.51 2.06
C GLN A 228 19.98 12.32 2.92
N ALA A 229 18.82 12.75 2.43
CA ALA A 229 17.56 12.66 3.16
C ALA A 229 17.15 11.21 3.48
N VAL A 230 17.35 10.29 2.54
CA VAL A 230 17.08 8.85 2.76
C VAL A 230 18.15 8.15 3.58
N GLY A 231 19.27 8.82 3.91
CA GLY A 231 20.35 8.24 4.71
C GLY A 231 19.95 7.90 6.14
N ALA A 232 18.90 8.54 6.66
CA ALA A 232 18.30 8.23 7.97
C ALA A 232 17.27 7.09 7.92
N ASP A 233 16.95 6.55 6.74
CA ASP A 233 16.03 5.43 6.60
C ASP A 233 16.68 4.14 7.14
N PRO A 234 16.06 3.43 8.09
CA PRO A 234 16.59 2.16 8.58
C PRO A 234 16.57 1.04 7.52
N THR A 235 15.86 1.24 6.41
CA THR A 235 15.78 0.30 5.30
C THR A 235 16.76 0.73 4.20
N PRO A 236 17.65 -0.17 3.73
CA PRO A 236 18.60 0.15 2.68
C PRO A 236 17.95 0.80 1.47
N THR A 237 18.39 2.02 1.16
CA THR A 237 17.87 2.84 0.07
C THR A 237 19.02 3.35 -0.77
N HIS A 238 18.92 3.19 -2.09
CA HIS A 238 19.95 3.60 -3.04
C HIS A 238 19.36 4.56 -4.07
N VAL A 239 19.93 5.75 -4.16
CA VAL A 239 19.57 6.75 -5.19
C VAL A 239 20.59 6.66 -6.33
N PHE A 240 20.12 6.33 -7.53
CA PHE A 240 20.96 6.13 -8.72
C PHE A 240 21.33 7.44 -9.43
N GLY A 241 20.54 8.50 -9.20
CA GLY A 241 20.74 9.82 -9.80
C GLY A 241 19.62 10.19 -10.76
N VAL A 242 19.95 10.99 -11.78
CA VAL A 242 18.98 11.52 -12.75
C VAL A 242 19.04 10.72 -14.05
N SER A 243 17.90 10.20 -14.49
CA SER A 243 17.75 9.46 -15.74
C SER A 243 17.83 10.38 -16.97
N PRO A 244 18.02 9.85 -18.19
CA PRO A 244 17.96 10.65 -19.42
C PRO A 244 16.64 11.42 -19.60
N LEU A 245 15.53 10.91 -19.06
CA LEU A 245 14.22 11.55 -19.11
C LEU A 245 14.04 12.68 -18.09
N GLY A 246 14.94 12.81 -17.12
CA GLY A 246 14.87 13.87 -16.10
C GLY A 246 14.30 13.41 -14.76
N LEU A 247 14.03 12.11 -14.62
CA LEU A 247 13.51 11.52 -13.39
C LEU A 247 14.65 11.21 -12.43
N VAL A 248 14.42 11.35 -11.13
CA VAL A 248 15.33 10.82 -10.10
C VAL A 248 14.94 9.39 -9.78
N GLU A 249 15.88 8.46 -9.93
CA GLU A 249 15.63 7.02 -9.76
C GLU A 249 16.25 6.52 -8.45
N LEU A 250 15.49 5.72 -7.70
CA LEU A 250 15.96 5.09 -6.48
C LEU A 250 15.33 3.70 -6.27
N THR A 251 16.00 2.88 -5.47
CA THR A 251 15.44 1.64 -4.93
C THR A 251 15.46 1.68 -3.41
N ARG A 252 14.41 1.15 -2.79
CA ARG A 252 14.35 0.90 -1.35
C ARG A 252 14.08 -0.58 -1.13
N GLU A 253 14.85 -1.23 -0.27
CA GLU A 253 14.69 -2.66 -0.01
C GLU A 253 13.26 -2.97 0.43
N ARG A 254 12.70 -4.04 -0.13
CA ARG A 254 11.30 -4.40 0.13
C ARG A 254 11.22 -5.57 1.09
N ARG A 255 10.86 -5.26 2.34
CA ARG A 255 10.79 -6.23 3.44
C ARG A 255 9.36 -6.72 3.71
N GLY A 256 8.35 -5.96 3.32
CA GLY A 256 6.95 -6.30 3.54
C GLY A 256 6.00 -5.62 2.54
N PRO A 257 4.68 -5.77 2.73
CA PRO A 257 3.71 -4.94 2.03
C PRO A 257 3.86 -3.47 2.45
N SER A 258 3.67 -2.57 1.50
CA SER A 258 3.45 -1.16 1.81
C SER A 258 2.08 -0.97 2.49
N LEU A 259 1.86 0.19 3.11
CA LEU A 259 0.61 0.49 3.82
C LEU A 259 -0.62 0.28 2.92
N GLY A 260 -0.59 0.80 1.70
CA GLY A 260 -1.68 0.65 0.73
C GLY A 260 -1.89 -0.81 0.29
N GLU A 261 -0.86 -1.65 0.27
CA GLU A 261 -1.02 -3.08 -0.06
C GLU A 261 -1.52 -3.91 1.13
N LEU A 262 -1.23 -3.47 2.35
CA LEU A 262 -1.68 -4.13 3.57
C LEU A 262 -3.14 -3.82 3.88
N LEU A 263 -3.56 -2.58 3.62
CA LEU A 263 -4.87 -2.06 4.03
C LEU A 263 -5.89 -1.98 2.91
N CYS A 264 -5.46 -1.88 1.64
CA CYS A 264 -6.35 -1.66 0.53
C CYS A 264 -6.24 -2.76 -0.53
N ARG A 265 -7.32 -2.94 -1.30
CA ARG A 265 -7.26 -3.64 -2.58
C ARG A 265 -7.08 -2.61 -3.68
N ARG A 266 -6.13 -2.83 -4.59
CA ARG A 266 -6.04 -2.04 -5.82
C ARG A 266 -7.07 -2.56 -6.81
N ALA A 267 -8.02 -1.71 -7.19
CA ALA A 267 -9.01 -2.01 -8.20
C ALA A 267 -9.19 -0.79 -9.11
N LEU A 268 -9.29 -1.02 -10.40
CA LEU A 268 -9.88 -0.03 -11.30
C LEU A 268 -11.39 -0.05 -11.05
N ALA A 269 -11.97 1.11 -10.75
CA ALA A 269 -13.41 1.27 -10.67
C ALA A 269 -13.94 1.74 -12.04
N ALA A 270 -15.09 1.20 -12.46
CA ALA A 270 -15.76 1.68 -13.66
C ALA A 270 -16.27 3.10 -13.45
N THR A 271 -16.19 3.94 -14.49
CA THR A 271 -16.76 5.29 -14.42
C THR A 271 -18.29 5.22 -14.27
N PRO A 272 -18.93 6.23 -13.66
CA PRO A 272 -20.39 6.27 -13.58
C PRO A 272 -21.08 6.12 -14.93
N GLU A 273 -20.51 6.69 -15.99
CA GLU A 273 -20.98 6.53 -17.37
C GLU A 273 -20.89 5.08 -17.87
N THR A 274 -19.76 4.39 -17.61
CA THR A 274 -19.61 2.97 -17.97
C THR A 274 -20.65 2.10 -17.26
N LEU A 275 -20.89 2.37 -15.97
CA LEU A 275 -21.89 1.68 -15.16
C LEU A 275 -23.31 1.96 -15.65
N ALA A 276 -23.62 3.20 -16.00
CA ALA A 276 -24.90 3.61 -16.58
C ALA A 276 -25.19 2.88 -17.91
N LEU A 277 -24.24 2.88 -18.85
CA LEU A 277 -24.37 2.18 -20.11
C LEU A 277 -24.50 0.65 -19.92
N ALA A 278 -23.79 0.08 -18.95
CA ALA A 278 -23.93 -1.33 -18.58
C ALA A 278 -25.32 -1.63 -18.00
N ALA A 279 -25.87 -0.73 -17.20
CA ALA A 279 -27.20 -0.85 -16.64
C ALA A 279 -28.28 -0.85 -17.73
N LEU A 280 -28.21 0.05 -18.71
CA LEU A 280 -29.12 0.05 -19.86
C LEU A 280 -29.07 -1.27 -20.64
N ARG A 281 -27.88 -1.81 -20.91
CA ARG A 281 -27.74 -3.11 -21.58
C ARG A 281 -28.33 -4.26 -20.78
N ARG A 282 -28.07 -4.30 -19.46
CA ARG A 282 -28.63 -5.31 -18.54
C ARG A 282 -30.15 -5.24 -18.48
N LEU A 283 -30.70 -4.03 -18.40
CA LEU A 283 -32.14 -3.76 -18.38
C LEU A 283 -32.83 -4.30 -19.63
N LEU A 284 -32.28 -4.02 -20.81
CA LEU A 284 -32.79 -4.52 -22.09
C LEU A 284 -32.71 -6.05 -22.18
N ALA A 285 -31.62 -6.65 -21.69
CA ALA A 285 -31.47 -8.10 -21.66
C ALA A 285 -32.52 -8.75 -20.73
N GLU A 286 -32.81 -8.15 -19.58
CA GLU A 286 -33.83 -8.63 -18.66
C GLU A 286 -35.25 -8.50 -19.23
N ALA A 287 -35.55 -7.38 -19.90
CA ALA A 287 -36.82 -7.17 -20.59
C ALA A 287 -37.05 -8.22 -21.70
N LEU A 288 -35.99 -8.59 -22.42
CA LEU A 288 -36.05 -9.65 -23.44
C LEU A 288 -36.28 -11.03 -22.82
N ALA A 289 -35.64 -11.32 -21.68
CA ALA A 289 -35.77 -12.60 -20.99
C ALA A 289 -37.14 -12.79 -20.32
N ALA A 290 -37.76 -11.70 -19.86
CA ALA A 290 -39.07 -11.71 -19.21
C ALA A 290 -39.99 -10.62 -19.80
N PRO A 291 -40.58 -10.87 -20.98
CA PRO A 291 -41.42 -9.88 -21.67
C PRO A 291 -42.64 -9.46 -20.85
N GLY A 292 -43.01 -8.18 -20.96
CA GLY A 292 -44.19 -7.61 -20.30
C GLY A 292 -43.96 -7.08 -18.88
N ARG A 293 -42.76 -7.25 -18.31
CA ARG A 293 -42.37 -6.57 -17.06
C ARG A 293 -42.01 -5.12 -17.35
N ILE A 294 -42.52 -4.20 -16.54
CA ILE A 294 -42.10 -2.80 -16.56
C ILE A 294 -40.91 -2.68 -15.63
N LEU A 295 -39.73 -2.44 -16.18
CA LEU A 295 -38.49 -2.41 -15.41
C LEU A 295 -38.05 -0.97 -15.11
N ALA A 296 -37.39 -0.80 -13.96
CA ALA A 296 -36.79 0.44 -13.49
C ALA A 296 -35.33 0.20 -13.07
N ILE A 297 -34.54 1.27 -13.02
CA ILE A 297 -33.18 1.25 -12.51
C ILE A 297 -33.11 2.00 -11.18
N ARG A 298 -32.45 1.41 -10.19
CA ARG A 298 -32.04 2.05 -8.94
C ARG A 298 -30.53 2.00 -8.83
N ALA A 299 -29.89 3.16 -8.65
CA ALA A 299 -28.43 3.26 -8.68
C ALA A 299 -27.90 4.32 -7.71
N ALA A 300 -26.60 4.27 -7.41
CA ALA A 300 -25.92 5.33 -6.66
C ALA A 300 -26.03 6.69 -7.38
N PRO A 301 -26.01 7.83 -6.64
CA PRO A 301 -26.26 9.16 -7.21
C PRO A 301 -25.41 9.50 -8.45
N GLY A 302 -24.11 9.16 -8.43
CA GLY A 302 -23.22 9.41 -9.58
C GLY A 302 -23.63 8.63 -10.85
N VAL A 303 -24.11 7.40 -10.69
CA VAL A 303 -24.54 6.55 -11.82
C VAL A 303 -25.92 6.97 -12.31
N ALA A 304 -26.83 7.34 -11.41
CA ALA A 304 -28.13 7.90 -11.76
C ALA A 304 -27.99 9.22 -12.52
N ALA A 305 -27.12 10.11 -12.05
CA ALA A 305 -26.77 11.35 -12.76
C ALA A 305 -26.20 11.07 -14.15
N ALA A 306 -25.32 10.08 -14.28
CA ALA A 306 -24.81 9.65 -15.58
C ALA A 306 -25.92 9.12 -16.50
N LEU A 307 -26.83 8.27 -16.00
CA LEU A 307 -28.00 7.79 -16.75
C LEU A 307 -28.91 8.93 -17.22
N MET A 308 -29.11 9.96 -16.40
CA MET A 308 -29.88 11.14 -16.77
C MET A 308 -29.18 11.98 -17.85
N GLY A 309 -27.84 12.00 -17.86
CA GLY A 309 -27.03 12.66 -18.87
C GLY A 309 -27.01 11.95 -20.24
N LEU A 310 -27.24 10.63 -20.28
CA LEU A 310 -27.27 9.79 -21.48
C LEU A 310 -28.61 9.89 -22.22
N GLY A 311 -29.02 11.09 -22.60
CA GLY A 311 -30.33 11.37 -23.20
C GLY A 311 -30.67 10.51 -24.43
N PRO A 312 -29.84 10.51 -25.49
CA PRO A 312 -30.07 9.69 -26.69
C PRO A 312 -30.10 8.18 -26.42
N GLU A 313 -29.15 7.68 -25.62
CA GLU A 313 -29.04 6.25 -25.29
C GLU A 313 -30.21 5.78 -24.43
N ARG A 314 -30.67 6.62 -23.49
CA ARG A 314 -31.88 6.36 -22.71
C ARG A 314 -33.12 6.34 -23.60
N ALA A 315 -33.28 7.32 -24.48
CA ALA A 315 -34.43 7.36 -25.39
C ALA A 315 -34.48 6.11 -26.30
N GLU A 316 -33.32 5.65 -26.75
CA GLU A 316 -33.22 4.40 -27.51
C GLU A 316 -33.59 3.18 -26.66
N ALA A 317 -33.12 3.11 -25.40
CA ALA A 317 -33.50 2.05 -24.48
C ALA A 317 -35.01 2.04 -24.21
N GLU A 318 -35.62 3.19 -23.94
CA GLU A 318 -37.08 3.34 -23.76
C GLU A 318 -37.88 2.87 -24.99
N ARG A 319 -37.39 3.21 -26.19
CA ARG A 319 -37.99 2.76 -27.45
C ARG A 319 -37.94 1.23 -27.59
N LEU A 320 -36.84 0.60 -27.18
CA LEU A 320 -36.67 -0.86 -27.21
C LEU A 320 -37.48 -1.57 -26.12
N LEU A 321 -37.64 -0.95 -24.94
CA LEU A 321 -38.48 -1.45 -23.85
C LEU A 321 -39.98 -1.31 -24.14
N GLY A 322 -40.36 -0.32 -24.94
CA GLY A 322 -41.76 0.03 -25.21
C GLY A 322 -42.43 0.81 -24.07
N HIS A 323 -41.65 1.32 -23.10
CA HIS A 323 -42.13 2.15 -22.01
C HIS A 323 -41.02 3.12 -21.54
N SER A 324 -41.41 4.18 -20.82
CA SER A 324 -40.46 5.11 -20.20
C SER A 324 -39.65 4.41 -19.10
N LEU A 325 -38.39 4.82 -18.95
CA LEU A 325 -37.47 4.26 -17.97
C LEU A 325 -37.49 5.10 -16.70
N SER A 326 -37.95 4.49 -15.60
CA SER A 326 -37.82 5.09 -14.27
C SER A 326 -36.40 4.87 -13.73
N ILE A 327 -35.78 5.94 -13.25
CA ILE A 327 -34.46 5.94 -12.62
C ILE A 327 -34.60 6.54 -11.22
N SER A 328 -34.09 5.84 -10.21
CA SER A 328 -34.09 6.30 -8.82
C SER A 328 -32.69 6.25 -8.20
N GLU A 329 -32.43 7.20 -7.31
CA GLU A 329 -31.19 7.28 -6.56
C GLU A 329 -31.28 6.52 -5.24
N ASP A 330 -30.18 5.85 -4.89
CA ASP A 330 -30.00 5.20 -3.59
C ASP A 330 -28.58 5.44 -3.10
N ALA A 331 -28.43 6.39 -2.16
CA ALA A 331 -27.14 6.79 -1.63
C ALA A 331 -26.45 5.69 -0.78
N ALA A 332 -27.18 4.65 -0.38
CA ALA A 332 -26.61 3.52 0.35
C ALA A 332 -25.95 2.49 -0.58
N ARG A 333 -26.13 2.60 -1.91
CA ARG A 333 -25.56 1.66 -2.88
C ARG A 333 -24.13 2.01 -3.26
N ALA A 334 -23.30 0.97 -3.41
CA ALA A 334 -22.05 1.10 -4.12
C ALA A 334 -22.32 1.42 -5.60
N PRO A 335 -21.46 2.21 -6.28
CA PRO A 335 -21.65 2.55 -7.70
C PRO A 335 -21.88 1.33 -8.60
N GLU A 336 -21.14 0.25 -8.38
CA GLU A 336 -21.25 -0.99 -9.16
C GLU A 336 -22.55 -1.79 -8.91
N ASP A 337 -23.25 -1.55 -7.80
CA ASP A 337 -24.47 -2.26 -7.42
C ASP A 337 -25.72 -1.60 -8.01
N VAL A 338 -25.79 -1.57 -9.34
CA VAL A 338 -26.96 -1.09 -10.06
C VAL A 338 -28.04 -2.17 -10.08
N LEU A 339 -29.18 -1.85 -9.47
CA LEU A 339 -30.35 -2.71 -9.36
C LEU A 339 -31.31 -2.45 -10.52
N ILE A 340 -31.77 -3.55 -11.14
CA ILE A 340 -32.91 -3.56 -12.05
C ILE A 340 -34.04 -4.23 -11.30
N GLU A 341 -35.17 -3.53 -11.20
CA GLU A 341 -36.33 -3.97 -10.45
C GLU A 341 -37.61 -3.71 -11.25
N GLU A 342 -38.72 -4.32 -10.86
CA GLU A 342 -40.01 -3.94 -11.42
C GLU A 342 -40.38 -2.54 -10.94
N ALA A 343 -40.80 -1.70 -11.88
CA ALA A 343 -41.32 -0.39 -11.57
C ALA A 343 -42.52 -0.55 -10.64
N THR A 344 -42.42 0.05 -9.45
CA THR A 344 -43.57 0.17 -8.55
C THR A 344 -44.57 1.12 -9.19
N ARG A 345 -45.84 0.71 -9.24
CA ARG A 345 -46.94 1.57 -9.74
C ARG A 345 -47.13 2.81 -8.88
#